data_AF-A0AAW5BJX4-F1
#
_entry.id   AF-A0AAW5BJX4-F1
#
_cell.length_a   1.000
_cell.length_b   1.000
_cell.length_c   1.000
_cell.angle_alpha   90.00
_cell.angle_beta   90.00
_cell.angle_gamma   90.00
#
_symmetry.space_group_name_H-M   'P 1'
#
loop_
_entity.id
_entity.type
_entity.pdbx_description
1 polymer ?
#
loop_
_entity_poly.entity_id
_entity_poly.type
_entity_poly.pdbx_seq_one_letter_code
_entity_poly.pdbx_strand_id
1 'polypeptide(L)' 'MSKYNALWKYVQKNGSQSFKLAFEEIQEITVIPIDHSFLQYKKEMTDYGYQVG' A
#
# COMPACT_ATOMS: atom_id res chain seq x y z
N MET A 1 -6.27 -12.71 4.49
CA MET A 1 -5.37 -11.62 4.91
C MET A 1 -4.56 -11.19 3.70
N SER A 2 -4.70 -9.95 3.26
CA SER A 2 -4.09 -9.48 2.01
C SER A 2 -2.58 -9.31 2.13
N LYS A 3 -1.87 -9.59 1.02
CA LYS A 3 -0.41 -9.59 0.91
C LYS A 3 0.21 -8.23 1.31
N TYR A 4 -0.54 -7.14 1.16
CA TYR A 4 -0.10 -5.76 1.42
C TYR A 4 -0.62 -5.17 2.75
N ASN A 5 -1.16 -5.99 3.66
CA ASN A 5 -1.66 -5.48 4.94
C ASN A 5 -0.58 -4.73 5.75
N ALA A 6 0.68 -5.20 5.71
CA ALA A 6 1.80 -4.50 6.35
C ALA A 6 2.04 -3.10 5.76
N LEU A 7 1.89 -2.96 4.43
CA LEU A 7 1.98 -1.68 3.73
C LEU A 7 0.85 -0.74 4.14
N TRP A 8 -0.39 -1.25 4.21
CA TRP A 8 -1.55 -0.44 4.61
C TRP A 8 -1.44 0.04 6.05
N LYS A 9 -0.96 -0.81 6.96
CA LYS A 9 -0.64 -0.39 8.34
C LYS A 9 0.47 0.66 8.38
N TYR A 10 1.49 0.53 7.54
CA TYR A 10 2.56 1.53 7.43
C TYR A 10 2.01 2.89 6.97
N VAL A 11 1.18 2.89 5.91
CA VAL A 11 0.52 4.10 5.41
C VAL A 11 -0.39 4.73 6.46
N GLN A 12 -1.19 3.91 7.17
CA GLN A 12 -2.06 4.38 8.25
C GLN A 12 -1.25 4.98 9.41
N LYS A 13 -0.14 4.36 9.80
CA LYS A 13 0.75 4.84 10.86
C LYS A 13 1.47 6.13 10.47
N ASN A 14 1.80 6.30 9.19
CA ASN A 14 2.45 7.52 8.70
C ASN A 14 1.52 8.74 8.83
N GLY A 15 0.19 8.53 8.80
CA GLY A 15 -0.81 9.58 9.10
C GLY A 15 -0.81 10.77 8.13
N SER A 16 0.03 10.73 7.10
CA SER A 16 0.15 11.79 6.11
C SER A 16 -1.08 11.85 5.22
N GLN A 17 -1.58 13.07 5.01
CA GLN A 17 -2.73 13.35 4.13
C GLN A 17 -2.45 12.96 2.67
N SER A 18 -1.17 12.92 2.29
CA SER A 18 -0.69 12.34 1.03
C SER A 18 0.62 11.60 1.28
N PHE A 19 0.82 10.50 0.57
CA PHE A 19 2.08 9.78 0.57
C PHE A 19 2.40 9.37 -0.87
N LYS A 20 3.68 9.34 -1.20
CA LYS A 20 4.18 8.85 -2.48
C LYS A 20 5.21 7.79 -2.17
N LEU A 21 4.94 6.57 -2.59
CA LEU A 21 5.85 5.44 -2.44
C LEU A 21 6.20 4.94 -3.84
N ALA A 22 7.49 4.77 -4.09
CA ALA A 22 7.95 4.08 -5.29
C ALA A 22 7.71 2.57 -5.14
N PHE A 23 7.71 1.85 -6.26
CA PHE A 23 7.60 0.39 -6.21
C PHE A 23 8.75 -0.23 -5.41
N GLU A 24 9.97 0.29 -5.54
CA GLU A 24 11.14 -0.17 -4.79
C GLU A 24 10.93 -0.04 -3.27
N GLU A 25 10.50 1.13 -2.80
CA GLU A 25 10.19 1.39 -1.38
C GLU A 25 9.12 0.43 -0.83
N ILE A 26 8.08 0.16 -1.63
CA ILE A 26 7.03 -0.78 -1.23
C ILE A 26 7.61 -2.20 -1.12
N GLN A 27 8.50 -2.60 -2.04
CA GLN A 27 9.19 -3.90 -1.96
C GLN A 27 10.09 -3.99 -0.73
N GLU A 28 10.74 -2.90 -0.31
CA GLU A 28 11.51 -2.87 0.93
C GLU A 28 10.63 -2.99 2.18
N ILE A 29 9.49 -2.29 2.21
CA ILE A 29 8.55 -2.33 3.35
C ILE A 29 7.88 -3.71 3.48
N THR A 30 7.48 -4.28 2.36
CA THR A 30 6.69 -5.52 2.33
C THR A 30 7.54 -6.77 2.15
N VAL A 31 8.82 -6.62 1.81
CA VAL A 31 9.80 -7.69 1.52
C VAL A 31 9.25 -8.69 0.49
N ILE A 32 8.41 -8.21 -0.43
CA ILE A 32 7.77 -9.01 -1.47
C ILE A 32 7.93 -8.30 -2.81
N PRO A 33 8.11 -9.06 -3.91
CA PRO A 33 8.03 -8.48 -5.23
C PRO A 33 6.62 -7.93 -5.49
N ILE A 34 6.60 -6.72 -6.02
CA ILE A 34 5.38 -6.09 -6.52
C ILE A 34 5.11 -6.66 -7.89
N ASP A 35 3.90 -7.17 -8.04
CA ASP A 35 3.44 -7.77 -9.27
C ASP A 35 2.26 -6.97 -9.83
N HIS A 36 1.78 -7.33 -11.02
CA HIS A 36 0.64 -6.69 -11.67
C HIS A 36 -0.63 -6.71 -10.79
N SER A 37 -0.71 -7.68 -9.87
CA SER A 37 -1.78 -7.76 -8.86
C SER A 37 -1.81 -6.57 -7.89
N PHE A 38 -0.74 -5.78 -7.75
CA PHE A 38 -0.70 -4.61 -6.87
C PHE A 38 -1.81 -3.60 -7.14
N LEU A 39 -2.20 -3.40 -8.40
CA LEU A 39 -3.32 -2.53 -8.76
C LEU A 39 -4.66 -3.02 -8.21
N GLN A 40 -4.84 -4.34 -8.05
CA GLN A 40 -6.02 -4.90 -7.41
C GLN A 40 -6.00 -4.59 -5.91
N TYR A 41 -4.85 -4.76 -5.25
CA TYR A 41 -4.69 -4.46 -3.84
C TYR A 41 -4.74 -2.96 -3.53
N LYS A 42 -4.33 -2.08 -4.47
CA LYS A 42 -4.51 -0.63 -4.35
C LYS A 42 -5.98 -0.25 -4.10
N LYS A 43 -6.94 -1.03 -4.62
CA LYS A 43 -8.38 -0.83 -4.36
C LYS A 43 -8.81 -1.21 -2.94
N GLU A 44 -8.01 -1.99 -2.21
CA GLU A 44 -8.28 -2.23 -0.80
C GLU A 44 -8.00 -0.99 0.05
N MET A 45 -7.18 -0.05 -0.42
CA MET A 45 -6.93 1.20 0.33
C MET A 45 -8.22 2.00 0.59
N THR A 46 -9.22 1.85 -0.28
CA THR A 46 -10.56 2.43 -0.08
C THR A 46 -11.28 1.87 1.16
N ASP A 47 -11.02 0.61 1.54
CA ASP A 47 -11.52 0.02 2.78
C ASP A 47 -10.88 0.67 4.03
N TYR A 48 -9.63 1.13 3.89
CA TYR A 48 -8.91 1.87 4.92
C TYR A 48 -9.20 3.39 4.90
N GLY A 49 -10.15 3.86 4.08
CA GLY A 49 -10.55 5.26 4.00
C GLY A 49 -9.68 6.14 3.10
N TYR A 50 -8.81 5.55 2.27
CA TYR A 50 -7.99 6.29 1.32
C TYR A 50 -8.59 6.27 -0.08
N GLN A 51 -8.67 7.46 -0.71
CA GLN A 51 -9.09 7.56 -2.10
C GLN A 51 -7.91 7.32 -3.03
N VAL A 52 -8.03 6.31 -3.89
CA VAL A 52 -7.03 5.98 -4.90
C VAL A 52 -7.45 6.54 -6.26
N GLY A 53 -6.78 7.62 -6.67
CA GLY A 53 -6.87 8.22 -8.01
C GLY A 53 -5.84 7.65 -8.99
#